data_AF-A0A936PDX4-F1
#
_entry.id   AF-A0A936PDX4-F1
#
_cell.length_a   1.000
_cell.length_b   1.000
_cell.length_c   1.000
_cell.angle_alpha   90.00
_cell.angle_beta   90.00
_cell.angle_gamma   90.00
#
_symmetry.space_group_name_H-M   'P 1'
#
loop_
_entity.id
_entity.type
_entity.pdbx_description
1 polymer ?
#
loop_
_entity_poly.entity_id
_entity_poly.type
_entity_poly.pdbx_seq_one_letter_code
_entity_poly.pdbx_strand_id
1 'polypeptide(L)'
;MATFKKGQSGNPAGKPKGAKDKRTELRELLKPHAEKLVKKAVDMALAGDVSALRICIDRIIPPVRENRLSIALPVVKDVAGCTAAQAKVLRAVAAGDLLPGEAESLSTLIEHQRRGLESSDHEARMRAIEEKLKLRPGGNTP
;
A
#
# COMPACT_ATOMS: atom_id res chain seq x y z
N MET A 1 -24.26 -35.13 9.43
CA MET A 1 -23.75 -33.74 9.53
C MET A 1 -24.74 -32.84 8.81
N ALA A 2 -25.40 -31.91 9.50
CA ALA A 2 -26.45 -31.08 8.90
C ALA A 2 -25.83 -30.06 7.92
N THR A 3 -26.19 -30.17 6.65
CA THR A 3 -25.84 -29.27 5.55
C THR A 3 -26.70 -28.01 5.63
N PHE A 4 -26.07 -26.84 5.81
CA PHE A 4 -26.78 -25.56 5.79
C PHE A 4 -27.41 -25.30 4.40
N LYS A 5 -28.66 -24.80 4.36
CA LYS A 5 -29.35 -24.43 3.11
C LYS A 5 -28.74 -23.16 2.52
N LYS A 6 -28.40 -23.18 1.23
CA LYS A 6 -27.90 -22.02 0.47
C LYS A 6 -28.92 -20.87 0.57
N GLY A 7 -28.47 -19.70 1.04
CA GLY A 7 -29.31 -18.51 1.20
C GLY A 7 -29.98 -18.33 2.57
N GLN A 8 -29.80 -19.27 3.51
CA GLN A 8 -30.36 -19.16 4.86
C GLN A 8 -29.24 -19.26 5.90
N SER A 9 -28.98 -18.16 6.63
CA SER A 9 -28.03 -18.20 7.74
C SER A 9 -28.53 -19.18 8.81
N GLY A 10 -27.65 -20.07 9.26
CA GLY A 10 -27.90 -20.95 10.40
C GLY A 10 -28.10 -20.23 11.73
N ASN A 11 -27.77 -18.93 11.76
CA ASN A 11 -28.05 -18.03 12.87
C ASN A 11 -28.67 -16.74 12.30
N PRO A 12 -30.01 -16.66 12.20
CA PRO A 12 -30.74 -15.50 11.67
C PRO A 12 -30.52 -14.21 12.47
N ALA A 13 -30.21 -14.32 13.76
CA ALA A 13 -29.96 -13.18 14.65
C ALA A 13 -28.51 -12.67 14.61
N GLY A 14 -27.62 -13.34 13.87
CA GLY A 14 -26.20 -13.02 13.83
C GLY A 14 -25.47 -13.28 15.15
N LYS A 15 -24.17 -12.99 15.18
CA LYS A 15 -23.37 -13.10 16.41
C LYS A 15 -23.93 -12.12 17.46
N PRO A 16 -24.19 -12.56 18.71
CA PRO A 16 -24.79 -11.70 19.73
C PRO A 16 -23.99 -10.40 19.92
N LYS A 17 -24.69 -9.28 20.00
CA LYS A 17 -24.09 -7.95 20.16
C LYS A 17 -23.27 -7.91 21.45
N GLY A 18 -21.96 -7.63 21.33
CA GLY A 18 -21.03 -7.64 22.47
C GLY A 18 -20.30 -8.96 22.72
N ALA A 19 -20.56 -10.02 21.95
CA ALA A 19 -19.81 -11.26 22.06
C ALA A 19 -18.34 -11.05 21.67
N LYS A 20 -17.46 -11.10 22.66
CA LYS A 20 -16.01 -10.99 22.46
C LYS A 20 -15.54 -12.12 21.54
N ASP A 21 -14.61 -11.81 20.65
CA ASP A 21 -13.87 -12.85 19.94
C ASP A 21 -13.08 -13.65 20.98
N LYS A 22 -13.00 -14.98 20.80
CA LYS A 22 -12.14 -15.86 21.62
C LYS A 22 -10.71 -15.31 21.68
N ARG A 23 -10.22 -14.70 20.59
CA ARG A 23 -8.90 -14.04 20.56
C ARG A 23 -8.79 -12.88 21.54
N THR A 24 -9.85 -12.10 21.70
CA THR A 24 -9.89 -10.98 22.65
C THR A 24 -9.90 -11.51 24.07
N GLU A 25 -10.71 -12.53 24.36
CA GLU A 25 -10.76 -13.16 25.67
C GLU A 25 -9.41 -13.74 26.11
N LEU A 26 -8.74 -14.50 25.24
CA LEU A 26 -7.41 -15.03 25.50
C LEU A 26 -6.36 -13.93 25.72
N ARG A 27 -6.46 -12.80 25.01
CA ARG A 27 -5.56 -11.67 25.21
C ARG A 27 -5.75 -11.04 26.59
N GLU A 28 -6.99 -10.88 27.05
CA GLU A 28 -7.26 -10.36 28.40
C GLU A 28 -6.70 -11.28 29.49
N LEU A 29 -6.76 -12.60 29.30
CA LEU A 29 -6.15 -13.56 30.24
C LEU A 29 -4.62 -13.44 30.32
N LEU A 30 -3.96 -13.09 29.21
CA LEU A 30 -2.50 -12.95 29.19
C LEU A 30 -2.00 -11.61 29.73
N LYS A 31 -2.79 -10.53 29.62
CA LYS A 31 -2.37 -9.17 29.99
C LYS A 31 -1.78 -9.05 31.40
N PRO A 32 -2.40 -9.60 32.48
CA PRO A 32 -1.84 -9.51 33.83
C PRO A 32 -0.47 -10.19 33.97
N HIS A 33 -0.15 -11.13 33.08
CA HIS A 33 1.10 -11.90 33.09
C HIS A 33 2.15 -11.36 32.12
N ALA A 34 1.85 -10.30 31.36
CA ALA A 34 2.67 -9.83 30.26
C ALA A 34 4.14 -9.59 30.67
N GLU A 35 4.37 -8.87 31.77
CA GLU A 35 5.73 -8.57 32.24
C GLU A 35 6.51 -9.85 32.60
N LYS A 36 5.87 -10.78 33.31
CA LYS A 36 6.50 -12.04 33.73
C LYS A 36 6.82 -12.93 32.52
N LEU A 37 5.91 -12.99 31.54
CA LEU A 37 6.11 -13.74 30.30
C LEU A 37 7.27 -13.16 29.48
N VAL A 38 7.37 -11.83 29.38
CA VAL A 38 8.48 -11.17 28.68
C VAL A 38 9.81 -11.48 29.36
N LYS A 39 9.92 -11.32 30.69
CA LYS A 39 11.15 -11.66 31.43
C LYS A 39 11.55 -13.12 31.21
N LYS A 40 10.59 -14.04 31.34
CA LYS A 40 10.85 -15.47 31.13
C LYS A 40 11.31 -15.79 29.71
N ALA A 41 10.73 -15.13 28.70
CA ALA A 41 11.17 -15.30 27.31
C ALA A 41 12.62 -14.82 27.12
N VAL A 42 13.01 -13.70 27.74
CA VAL A 42 14.40 -13.22 27.73
C VAL A 42 15.33 -14.22 28.39
N ASP A 43 15.00 -14.73 29.58
CA ASP A 43 15.83 -15.73 30.28
C ASP A 43 16.02 -17.00 29.45
N MET A 44 14.95 -17.50 28.82
CA MET A 44 15.00 -18.67 27.96
C MET A 44 15.84 -18.41 26.70
N ALA A 45 15.71 -17.23 26.10
CA ALA A 45 16.51 -16.84 24.95
C ALA A 45 18.01 -16.80 25.29
N LEU A 46 18.36 -16.19 26.42
CA LEU A 46 19.75 -16.13 26.91
C LEU A 46 20.30 -17.50 27.31
N ALA A 47 19.43 -18.44 27.69
CA ALA A 47 19.78 -19.84 27.96
C ALA A 47 19.91 -20.70 26.69
N GLY A 48 19.70 -20.14 25.49
CA GLY A 48 19.90 -20.83 24.22
C GLY A 48 18.63 -21.39 23.56
N ASP A 49 17.43 -21.04 24.05
CA ASP A 49 16.18 -21.39 23.35
C ASP A 49 16.05 -20.58 22.06
N VAL A 50 16.21 -21.26 20.91
CA VAL A 50 16.17 -20.66 19.57
C VAL A 50 14.82 -20.01 19.26
N SER A 51 13.71 -20.55 19.78
CA SER A 51 12.37 -20.00 19.56
C SER A 51 12.20 -18.70 20.33
N ALA A 52 12.64 -18.67 21.59
CA ALA A 52 12.63 -17.46 22.41
C ALA A 52 13.57 -16.38 21.83
N LEU A 53 14.77 -16.77 21.39
CA LEU A 53 15.71 -15.89 20.69
C LEU A 53 15.07 -15.21 19.48
N ARG A 54 14.44 -15.99 18.60
CA ARG A 54 13.76 -15.46 17.43
C ARG A 54 12.63 -14.49 17.81
N ILE A 55 11.81 -14.83 18.81
CA ILE A 55 10.75 -13.93 19.30
C ILE A 55 11.33 -12.61 19.79
N CYS A 56 12.42 -12.65 20.56
CA CYS A 56 13.07 -11.45 21.08
C CYS A 56 13.70 -10.61 19.95
N ILE A 57 14.42 -11.23 19.01
CA ILE A 57 15.07 -10.54 17.88
C ILE A 57 14.04 -9.88 16.98
N ASP A 58 12.99 -10.60 16.57
CA ASP A 58 11.93 -10.08 15.68
C ASP A 58 11.16 -8.90 16.29
N ARG A 59 11.19 -8.74 17.63
CA ARG A 59 10.52 -7.65 18.36
C ARG A 59 11.43 -6.46 18.61
N ILE A 60 12.72 -6.70 18.78
CA ILE A 60 13.73 -5.64 18.99
C ILE A 60 14.14 -5.03 17.65
N ILE A 61 14.39 -5.88 16.65
CA ILE A 61 14.79 -5.48 15.31
C ILE A 61 13.54 -5.61 14.43
N PRO A 62 12.84 -4.50 14.12
CA PRO A 62 11.73 -4.58 13.19
C PRO A 62 12.29 -5.10 11.84
N PRO A 63 11.55 -5.99 11.14
CA PRO A 63 11.94 -6.37 9.79
C PRO A 63 12.05 -5.09 8.97
N VAL A 64 13.12 -4.96 8.18
CA VAL A 64 13.33 -3.81 7.30
C VAL A 64 12.18 -3.79 6.30
N ARG A 65 11.20 -2.91 6.54
CA ARG A 65 10.01 -2.80 5.68
C ARG A 65 10.27 -1.90 4.49
N GLU A 66 11.00 -0.81 4.69
CA GLU A 66 11.28 0.20 3.67
C GLU A 66 12.64 0.84 3.96
N ASN A 67 13.55 0.78 2.99
CA ASN A 67 14.80 1.55 3.03
C ASN A 67 14.54 2.97 2.52
N ARG A 68 15.30 3.94 3.04
CA ARG A 68 15.24 5.32 2.52
C ARG A 68 15.75 5.33 1.08
N LEU A 69 14.85 5.59 0.14
CA LEU A 69 15.17 5.76 -1.27
C LEU A 69 15.95 7.06 -1.47
N SER A 70 17.22 6.95 -1.84
CA SER A 70 18.08 8.09 -2.15
C SER A 70 18.29 8.20 -3.66
N ILE A 71 17.21 8.48 -4.39
CA ILE A 71 17.30 8.77 -5.83
C ILE A 71 16.78 10.18 -6.09
N ALA A 72 17.66 11.04 -6.61
CA ALA A 72 17.28 12.39 -7.04
C ALA A 72 16.55 12.30 -8.37
N LEU A 73 15.21 12.26 -8.35
CA LEU A 73 14.42 12.27 -9.59
C LEU A 73 14.48 13.65 -10.26
N PRO A 74 14.47 13.72 -11.60
CA PRO A 74 14.33 14.98 -12.32
C PRO A 74 12.95 15.60 -12.06
N VAL A 75 12.83 16.90 -12.32
CA VAL A 75 11.57 17.62 -12.13
C VAL A 75 10.49 17.08 -13.08
N VAL A 76 9.40 16.55 -12.52
CA VAL A 76 8.29 15.96 -13.28
C VAL A 76 7.17 16.98 -13.46
N LYS A 77 7.35 17.92 -14.40
CA LYS A 77 6.33 18.96 -14.73
C LYS A 77 5.44 18.58 -15.90
N ASP A 78 5.95 17.76 -16.80
CA ASP A 78 5.31 17.37 -18.06
C ASP A 78 5.56 15.89 -18.37
N VAL A 79 4.96 15.38 -19.44
CA VAL A 79 5.09 13.99 -19.87
C VAL A 79 6.54 13.63 -20.24
N ALA A 80 7.29 14.60 -20.77
CA ALA A 80 8.72 14.44 -21.03
C ALA A 80 9.51 14.24 -19.73
N GLY A 81 9.20 15.00 -18.69
CA GLY A 81 9.74 14.85 -17.34
C GLY A 81 9.41 13.50 -16.72
N CYS A 82 8.19 12.99 -16.89
CA CYS A 82 7.84 11.62 -16.46
C CYS A 82 8.71 10.57 -17.16
N THR A 83 8.92 10.72 -18.47
CA THR A 83 9.74 9.78 -19.25
C THR A 83 11.21 9.82 -18.82
N ALA A 84 11.76 11.02 -18.59
CA ALA A 84 13.11 11.20 -18.09
C ALA A 84 13.30 10.60 -16.68
N ALA A 85 12.30 10.74 -15.81
CA ALA A 85 12.31 10.13 -14.48
C ALA A 85 12.30 8.59 -14.57
N GLN A 86 11.48 8.02 -15.44
CA GLN A 86 11.43 6.57 -15.70
C GLN A 86 12.74 6.02 -16.26
N ALA A 87 13.37 6.72 -17.19
CA ALA A 87 14.68 6.33 -17.70
C ALA A 87 15.75 6.35 -16.59
N LYS A 88 15.68 7.31 -15.66
CA LYS A 88 16.59 7.37 -14.52
C LYS A 88 16.38 6.22 -13.53
N VAL A 89 15.13 5.88 -13.23
CA VAL A 89 14.79 4.72 -12.38
C VAL A 89 15.32 3.43 -13.00
N LEU A 90 15.11 3.21 -14.31
CA LEU A 90 15.60 2.02 -15.00
C LEU A 90 17.12 1.90 -14.96
N ARG A 91 17.85 3.02 -15.15
CA ARG A 91 19.31 3.04 -15.04
C ARG A 91 19.79 2.72 -13.63
N ALA A 92 19.13 3.26 -12.59
CA ALA A 92 19.48 2.99 -11.20
C ALA A 92 19.32 1.52 -10.84
N VAL A 93 18.27 0.85 -11.35
CA VAL A 93 18.11 -0.61 -11.20
C VAL A 93 19.21 -1.37 -11.92
N ALA A 94 19.51 -0.99 -13.17
CA ALA A 94 20.56 -1.65 -13.95
C ALA A 94 21.96 -1.50 -13.33
N ALA A 95 22.22 -0.38 -12.65
CA ALA A 95 23.46 -0.12 -11.91
C ALA A 95 23.52 -0.83 -10.55
N GLY A 96 22.39 -1.32 -10.03
CA GLY A 96 22.29 -1.92 -8.69
C GLY A 96 22.13 -0.92 -7.55
N ASP A 97 21.95 0.37 -7.86
CA ASP A 97 21.72 1.43 -6.87
C ASP A 97 20.30 1.40 -6.28
N LEU A 98 19.39 0.68 -6.94
CA LEU A 98 17.98 0.59 -6.59
C LEU A 98 17.50 -0.86 -6.68
N LEU A 99 16.75 -1.33 -5.68
CA LEU A 99 16.14 -2.65 -5.72
C LEU A 99 14.93 -2.67 -6.69
N PRO A 100 14.61 -3.82 -7.30
CA PRO A 100 13.45 -3.92 -8.21
C PRO A 100 12.12 -3.48 -7.58
N GLY A 101 11.86 -3.85 -6.31
CA GLY A 101 10.61 -3.45 -5.62
C GLY A 101 10.54 -1.94 -5.31
N GLU A 102 11.70 -1.32 -5.10
CA GLU A 102 11.82 0.12 -4.92
C GLU A 102 11.54 0.86 -6.24
N ALA A 103 12.05 0.33 -7.35
CA ALA A 103 11.80 0.84 -8.68
C ALA A 103 10.35 0.72 -9.13
N GLU A 104 9.69 -0.39 -8.77
CA GLU A 104 8.26 -0.60 -9.03
C GLU A 104 7.41 0.46 -8.31
N SER A 105 7.75 0.73 -7.04
CA SER A 105 7.09 1.75 -6.23
C SER A 105 7.25 3.15 -6.84
N LEU A 106 8.46 3.52 -7.26
CA LEU A 106 8.72 4.81 -7.92
C LEU A 106 8.06 4.92 -9.30
N SER A 107 8.10 3.86 -10.09
CA SER A 107 7.50 3.83 -11.43
C SER A 107 5.99 4.05 -11.35
N THR A 108 5.34 3.45 -10.33
CA THR A 108 3.91 3.64 -10.06
C THR A 108 3.57 5.10 -9.74
N LEU A 109 4.36 5.76 -8.89
CA LEU A 109 4.16 7.18 -8.57
C LEU A 109 4.31 8.08 -9.81
N ILE A 110 5.30 7.81 -10.65
CA ILE A 110 5.53 8.59 -11.88
C ILE A 110 4.43 8.35 -12.91
N GLU A 111 3.90 7.13 -13.01
CA GLU A 111 2.75 6.82 -13.85
C GLU A 111 1.47 7.53 -13.38
N HIS A 112 1.24 7.62 -12.07
CA HIS A 112 0.13 8.41 -11.52
C HIS A 112 0.25 9.90 -11.90
N GLN A 113 1.45 10.47 -11.82
CA GLN A 113 1.69 11.85 -12.24
C GLN A 113 1.44 12.04 -13.74
N ARG A 114 1.90 11.10 -14.60
CA ARG A 114 1.66 11.14 -16.04
C ARG A 114 0.17 11.15 -16.36
N ARG A 115 -0.61 10.26 -15.74
CA ARG A 115 -2.08 10.21 -15.92
C ARG A 115 -2.75 11.51 -15.48
N GLY A 116 -2.31 12.11 -14.38
CA GLY A 116 -2.83 13.41 -13.91
C GLY A 116 -2.59 14.53 -14.93
N LEU A 117 -1.39 14.60 -15.49
CA LEU A 117 -1.04 15.57 -16.53
C LEU A 117 -1.86 15.39 -17.81
N GLU A 118 -1.99 14.16 -18.28
CA GLU A 118 -2.79 13.84 -19.47
C GLU A 118 -4.27 14.17 -19.27
N SER A 119 -4.82 13.87 -18.08
CA SER A 119 -6.21 14.19 -17.75
C SER A 119 -6.45 15.70 -17.78
N SER A 120 -5.51 16.48 -17.25
CA SER A 120 -5.58 17.94 -17.27
C SER A 120 -5.43 18.53 -18.68
N ASP A 121 -4.50 18.00 -19.51
CA ASP A 121 -4.35 18.42 -20.91
C ASP A 121 -5.60 18.11 -21.73
N HIS A 122 -6.14 16.91 -21.59
CA HIS A 122 -7.36 16.50 -22.28
C HIS A 122 -8.55 17.37 -21.88
N GLU A 123 -8.72 17.69 -20.59
CA GLU A 123 -9.78 18.58 -20.14
C GLU A 123 -9.63 19.99 -20.74
N ALA A 124 -8.41 20.54 -20.76
CA ALA A 124 -8.15 21.86 -21.34
C ALA A 124 -8.46 21.90 -22.85
N ARG A 125 -8.03 20.86 -23.59
CA ARG A 125 -8.30 20.73 -25.03
C ARG A 125 -9.79 20.55 -25.34
N MET A 126 -10.49 19.75 -24.53
CA MET A 126 -11.94 19.57 -24.66
C MET A 126 -12.68 20.89 -24.47
N ARG A 127 -12.38 21.65 -23.40
CA ARG A 127 -12.99 22.97 -23.17
C ARG A 127 -12.72 23.94 -24.33
N ALA A 128 -11.48 23.97 -24.85
CA ALA A 128 -11.14 24.84 -25.97
C ALA A 128 -11.91 24.49 -27.26
N ILE A 129 -12.16 23.20 -27.50
CA ILE A 129 -12.98 22.74 -28.63
C ILE A 129 -14.45 23.09 -28.42
N GLU A 130 -15.00 22.85 -27.22
CA GLU A 130 -16.39 23.18 -26.87
C GLU A 130 -16.67 24.67 -27.03
N GLU A 131 -15.77 25.54 -26.58
CA GLU A 131 -15.90 26.99 -26.76
C GLU A 131 -15.87 27.39 -28.25
N LYS A 132 -14.97 26.80 -29.04
CA LYS A 132 -14.93 27.04 -30.50
C LYS A 132 -16.18 26.54 -31.22
N LEU A 133 -16.78 25.45 -30.76
CA LEU A 133 -18.03 24.90 -31.31
C LEU A 133 -19.23 25.78 -30.95
N LYS A 134 -19.29 26.34 -29.73
CA LYS A 134 -20.31 27.34 -29.35
C LYS A 134 -20.19 28.63 -30.15
N LEU A 135 -18.97 29.01 -30.55
CA LEU A 135 -18.67 30.21 -31.33
C LEU A 135 -18.89 30.04 -32.85
N ARG A 136 -19.21 28.85 -33.35
CA ARG A 136 -19.63 28.68 -34.75
C ARG A 136 -21.13 29.00 -34.85
N PRO A 137 -21.55 30.17 -35.39
CA PRO A 137 -22.96 30.41 -35.66
C PRO A 137 -23.42 29.34 -36.66
N GLY A 138 -24.64 28.82 -36.45
CA GLY A 138 -25.23 27.73 -37.21
C GLY A 138 -24.90 27.86 -38.70
N GLY A 139 -24.26 26.81 -39.23
CA GLY A 139 -24.04 26.67 -40.65
C GLY A 139 -25.38 26.74 -41.35
N ASN A 140 -25.61 27.87 -42.00
CA ASN A 140 -26.62 28.07 -43.02
C ASN A 140 -26.45 26.95 -44.05
N THR A 141 -27.42 26.04 -44.12
CA THR A 141 -27.59 25.14 -45.27
C THR A 141 -28.80 25.62 -46.07
N PRO A 142 -28.67 25.69 -47.42
CA PRO A 142 -29.64 26.31 -48.32
C PRO A 142 -30.99 25.61 -48.38
#